data_AF-A0A1H7SHL8-F1
#
_entry.id   AF-A0A1H7SHL8-F1
#
_cell.length_a   1.000
_cell.length_b   1.000
_cell.length_c   1.000
_cell.angle_alpha   90.00
_cell.angle_beta   90.00
_cell.angle_gamma   90.00
#
_symmetry.space_group_name_H-M   'P 1'
#
loop_
_entity.id
_entity.type
_entity.pdbx_description
1 polymer ?
#
loop_
_entity_poly.entity_id
_entity_poly.type
_entity_poly.pdbx_seq_one_letter_code
_entity_poly.pdbx_strand_id
1 'polypeptide(L)'
;MPRNPDHRGATKEEFERFQRERPIMLRQFATLLQCWRFCGRKDCRRAKACSGPDSLQCSGEFMQALSDEMRATFHEAIRLRGQGVEGREAWYEAERRIAGHKAQLEAIPLQGEN
;
A
#
# COMPACT_ATOMS: atom_id res chain seq x y z
N MET A 1 21.79 3.40 -21.68
CA MET A 1 21.17 4.73 -21.80
C MET A 1 21.27 5.43 -20.45
N PRO A 2 21.81 6.67 -20.37
CA PRO A 2 22.01 7.32 -19.09
C PRO A 2 20.68 7.82 -18.53
N ARG A 3 20.45 7.59 -17.23
CA ARG A 3 19.29 8.12 -16.49
C ARG A 3 19.45 9.65 -16.39
N ASN A 4 18.40 10.39 -16.74
CA ASN A 4 18.38 11.85 -16.74
C ASN A 4 18.72 12.39 -15.32
N PRO A 5 19.71 13.29 -15.15
CA PRO A 5 20.17 13.75 -13.84
C PRO A 5 19.21 14.68 -13.10
N ASP A 6 18.13 15.15 -13.76
CA ASP A 6 17.47 16.38 -13.35
C ASP A 6 16.14 16.23 -12.58
N HIS A 7 15.57 15.03 -12.41
CA HIS A 7 14.27 14.81 -11.74
C HIS A 7 13.13 15.78 -12.16
N ARG A 8 13.25 16.47 -13.31
CA ARG A 8 12.24 17.43 -13.77
C ARG A 8 11.03 16.63 -14.24
N GLY A 9 9.89 16.92 -13.61
CA GLY A 9 8.65 16.16 -13.67
C GLY A 9 8.14 15.83 -15.06
N ALA A 10 7.18 14.91 -15.09
CA ALA A 10 6.45 14.50 -16.29
C ALA A 10 6.00 15.71 -17.12
N THR A 11 6.05 15.61 -18.46
CA THR A 11 5.49 16.66 -19.31
C THR A 11 3.98 16.82 -19.04
N LYS A 12 3.39 17.94 -19.47
CA LYS A 12 1.94 18.15 -19.34
C LYS A 12 1.15 17.00 -19.97
N GLU A 13 1.56 16.56 -21.15
CA GLU A 13 0.93 15.44 -21.87
C GLU A 13 1.09 14.11 -21.11
N GLU A 14 2.26 13.87 -20.52
CA GLU A 14 2.50 12.68 -19.70
C GLU A 14 1.68 12.70 -18.41
N PHE A 15 1.53 13.88 -17.78
CA PHE A 15 0.69 14.06 -16.60
C PHE A 15 -0.78 13.86 -16.92
N GLU A 16 -1.27 14.44 -18.01
CA GLU A 16 -2.66 14.26 -18.47
C GLU A 16 -2.96 12.81 -18.87
N ARG A 17 -2.00 12.13 -19.50
CA ARG A 17 -2.07 10.68 -19.76
C ARG A 17 -2.14 9.90 -18.46
N PHE A 18 -1.24 10.17 -17.52
CA PHE A 18 -1.23 9.52 -16.21
C PHE A 18 -2.55 9.70 -15.48
N GLN A 19 -3.11 10.92 -15.45
CA GLN A 19 -4.39 11.19 -14.77
C GLN A 19 -5.56 10.44 -15.39
N ARG A 20 -5.53 10.23 -16.72
CA ARG A 20 -6.54 9.44 -17.45
C ARG A 20 -6.43 7.94 -17.16
N GLU A 21 -5.20 7.43 -17.07
CA GLU A 21 -4.91 6.01 -16.82
C GLU A 21 -4.98 5.62 -15.35
N ARG A 22 -4.76 6.58 -14.44
CA ARG A 22 -4.70 6.38 -12.99
C ARG A 22 -5.91 5.61 -12.43
N PRO A 23 -7.17 5.90 -12.77
CA PRO A 23 -8.31 5.12 -12.28
C PRO A 23 -8.26 3.65 -12.72
N ILE A 24 -7.77 3.37 -13.92
CA ILE A 24 -7.63 2.01 -14.46
C ILE A 24 -6.54 1.26 -13.68
N MET A 25 -5.37 1.89 -13.53
CA MET A 25 -4.25 1.32 -12.78
C MET A 25 -4.62 1.04 -11.33
N LEU A 26 -5.31 1.97 -10.66
CA LEU A 26 -5.72 1.78 -9.27
C LEU A 26 -6.76 0.66 -9.10
N ARG A 27 -7.70 0.51 -10.05
CA ARG A 27 -8.65 -0.63 -10.05
C ARG A 27 -7.93 -1.97 -10.24
N GLN A 28 -6.94 -2.03 -11.12
CA GLN A 28 -6.12 -3.22 -11.32
C GLN A 28 -5.33 -3.55 -10.06
N PHE A 29 -4.68 -2.55 -9.45
CA PHE A 29 -3.94 -2.73 -8.21
C PHE A 29 -4.83 -3.21 -7.05
N ALA A 30 -6.00 -2.60 -6.85
CA ALA A 30 -6.97 -3.04 -5.84
C ALA A 30 -7.48 -4.47 -6.09
N THR A 31 -7.58 -4.88 -7.37
CA THR A 31 -7.97 -6.25 -7.74
C THR A 31 -6.86 -7.25 -7.43
N LEU A 32 -5.60 -6.91 -7.71
CA LEU A 32 -4.42 -7.73 -7.40
C LEU A 32 -4.25 -7.93 -5.88
N LEU A 33 -4.46 -6.88 -5.10
CA LEU A 33 -4.50 -6.95 -3.63
C LEU A 33 -5.76 -7.63 -3.08
N GLN A 34 -6.70 -8.01 -3.96
CA GLN A 34 -7.96 -8.66 -3.60
C GLN A 34 -8.80 -7.84 -2.60
N CYS A 35 -8.75 -6.51 -2.70
CA CYS A 35 -9.50 -5.60 -1.84
C CYS A 35 -11.01 -5.88 -1.87
N TRP A 36 -11.52 -6.48 -2.94
CA TRP A 36 -12.92 -6.92 -3.06
C TRP A 36 -13.36 -7.84 -1.92
N ARG A 37 -12.45 -8.60 -1.28
CA ARG A 37 -12.77 -9.45 -0.12
C ARG A 37 -13.31 -8.67 1.08
N PHE A 38 -12.83 -7.44 1.23
CA PHE A 38 -13.16 -6.54 2.34
C PHE A 38 -14.17 -5.48 1.94
N CYS A 39 -14.41 -5.33 0.63
CA CYS A 39 -15.25 -4.26 0.13
C CYS A 39 -16.73 -4.49 0.49
N GLY A 40 -17.44 -3.46 0.93
CA GLY A 40 -18.87 -3.49 1.26
C GLY A 40 -19.79 -3.76 0.05
N ARG A 41 -19.33 -3.49 -1.18
CA ARG A 41 -20.12 -3.64 -2.42
C ARG A 41 -20.23 -5.09 -2.88
N LYS A 42 -21.47 -5.58 -3.03
CA LYS A 42 -21.78 -6.93 -3.51
C LYS A 42 -21.22 -7.21 -4.91
N ASP A 43 -21.27 -6.23 -5.81
CA ASP A 43 -20.80 -6.40 -7.19
C ASP A 43 -19.29 -6.63 -7.26
N CYS A 44 -18.49 -5.91 -6.47
CA CYS A 44 -17.05 -6.11 -6.39
C CYS A 44 -16.71 -7.53 -5.91
N ARG A 45 -17.41 -8.01 -4.87
CA ARG A 45 -17.25 -9.38 -4.35
C ARG A 45 -17.61 -10.43 -5.39
N ARG A 46 -18.74 -10.26 -6.09
CA ARG A 46 -19.21 -11.18 -7.14
C ARG A 46 -18.25 -11.22 -8.33
N ALA A 47 -17.77 -10.07 -8.76
CA ALA A 47 -16.83 -9.95 -9.87
C ALA A 47 -15.39 -10.36 -9.51
N LYS A 48 -15.07 -10.50 -8.21
CA LYS A 48 -13.70 -10.68 -7.69
C LYS A 48 -12.73 -9.63 -8.23
N ALA A 49 -13.23 -8.41 -8.42
CA ALA A 49 -12.52 -7.30 -9.02
C ALA A 49 -13.10 -5.96 -8.54
N CYS A 50 -12.32 -4.88 -8.67
CA CYS A 50 -12.82 -3.55 -8.39
C CYS A 50 -13.72 -3.05 -9.54
N SER A 51 -15.03 -3.11 -9.32
CA SER A 51 -16.07 -2.68 -10.29
C SER A 51 -16.68 -1.30 -9.94
N GLY A 52 -16.11 -0.61 -8.95
CA GLY A 52 -16.62 0.68 -8.47
C GLY A 52 -16.19 1.88 -9.32
N PRO A 53 -16.87 3.03 -9.20
CA PRO A 53 -16.49 4.26 -9.90
C PRO A 53 -15.10 4.72 -9.44
N ASP A 54 -14.75 4.46 -8.18
CA ASP A 54 -13.45 4.77 -7.59
C ASP A 54 -12.93 3.58 -6.76
N SER A 55 -11.64 3.29 -6.94
CA SER A 55 -10.86 2.33 -6.16
C SER A 55 -10.62 2.74 -4.71
N LEU A 56 -10.73 4.04 -4.37
CA LEU A 56 -10.43 4.54 -3.03
C LEU A 56 -11.28 3.88 -1.94
N GLN A 57 -12.56 3.62 -2.20
CA GLN A 57 -13.42 2.93 -1.24
C GLN A 57 -12.91 1.50 -0.94
N CYS A 58 -12.57 0.75 -2.00
CA CYS A 58 -12.08 -0.63 -1.85
C CYS A 58 -10.73 -0.67 -1.12
N SER A 59 -9.79 0.23 -1.46
CA SER A 59 -8.50 0.30 -0.78
C SER A 59 -8.63 0.79 0.65
N GLY A 60 -9.55 1.74 0.93
CA GLY A 60 -9.81 2.24 2.27
C GLY A 60 -10.35 1.16 3.20
N GLU A 61 -11.38 0.44 2.75
CA GLU A 61 -11.97 -0.68 3.51
C GLU A 61 -10.95 -1.83 3.71
N PHE A 62 -10.11 -2.10 2.71
CA PHE A 62 -8.97 -3.03 2.85
C PHE A 62 -8.00 -2.57 3.96
N MET A 63 -7.54 -1.32 3.94
CA MET A 63 -6.59 -0.81 4.93
C MET A 63 -7.20 -0.76 6.35
N GLN A 64 -8.50 -0.50 6.47
CA GLN A 64 -9.21 -0.54 7.75
C GLN A 64 -9.33 -1.96 8.30
N ALA A 65 -9.46 -2.97 7.44
CA ALA A 65 -9.55 -4.37 7.85
C ALA A 65 -8.22 -4.98 8.34
N LEU A 66 -7.08 -4.35 8.02
CA LEU A 66 -5.76 -4.77 8.51
C LEU A 66 -5.60 -4.43 10.00
N SER A 67 -4.80 -5.19 10.74
CA SER A 67 -4.34 -4.78 12.07
C SER A 67 -3.36 -3.59 11.96
N ASP A 68 -3.12 -2.88 13.06
CA ASP A 68 -2.10 -1.80 13.08
C ASP A 68 -0.71 -2.32 12.67
N GLU A 69 -0.35 -3.51 13.14
CA GLU A 69 0.89 -4.19 12.78
C GLU A 69 0.94 -4.49 11.27
N MET A 70 -0.13 -5.03 10.69
CA MET A 70 -0.20 -5.29 9.24
C MET A 70 -0.16 -4.00 8.42
N ARG A 71 -0.83 -2.93 8.86
CA ARG A 71 -0.76 -1.61 8.22
C ARG A 71 0.67 -1.06 8.23
N ALA A 72 1.35 -1.16 9.38
CA ALA A 72 2.73 -0.71 9.54
C ALA A 72 3.68 -1.50 8.63
N THR A 73 3.56 -2.82 8.59
CA THR A 73 4.33 -3.70 7.69
C THR A 73 4.08 -3.36 6.23
N PHE A 74 2.83 -3.13 5.83
CA PHE A 74 2.49 -2.77 4.46
C PHE A 74 3.13 -1.43 4.03
N HIS A 75 3.08 -0.41 4.90
CA HIS A 75 3.73 0.87 4.63
C HIS A 75 5.25 0.75 4.53
N GLU A 76 5.89 0.01 5.43
CA GLU A 76 7.33 -0.20 5.42
C GLU A 76 7.78 -0.98 4.17
N ALA A 77 7.01 -1.99 3.76
CA ALA A 77 7.27 -2.73 2.53
C ALA A 77 7.20 -1.82 1.29
N ILE A 78 6.20 -0.93 1.20
CA ILE A 78 6.12 0.06 0.11
C ILE A 78 7.32 0.99 0.12
N ARG A 79 7.75 1.46 1.29
CA ARG A 79 8.93 2.32 1.44
C ARG A 79 10.20 1.62 0.92
N LEU A 80 10.42 0.36 1.30
CA LEU A 80 11.55 -0.46 0.84
C LEU A 80 11.50 -0.71 -0.68
N ARG A 81 10.32 -0.96 -1.24
CA ARG A 81 10.12 -1.05 -2.70
C ARG A 81 10.52 0.25 -3.40
N GLY A 82 10.15 1.39 -2.85
CA GLY A 82 10.56 2.71 -3.36
C GLY A 82 12.07 2.94 -3.33
N GLN A 83 12.80 2.20 -2.49
CA GLN A 83 14.26 2.21 -2.40
C GLN A 83 14.93 1.15 -3.32
N GLY A 84 14.14 0.38 -4.07
CA GLY A 84 14.65 -0.62 -5.02
C GLY A 84 14.82 -2.02 -4.46
N VAL A 85 14.34 -2.30 -3.24
CA VAL A 85 14.31 -3.67 -2.69
C VAL A 85 13.29 -4.51 -3.48
N GLU A 86 13.60 -5.78 -3.70
CA GLU A 86 12.71 -6.70 -4.44
C GLU A 86 11.39 -6.95 -3.68
N GLY A 87 10.33 -7.32 -4.41
CA GLY A 87 8.96 -7.49 -3.94
C GLY A 87 8.83 -8.27 -2.63
N ARG A 88 9.30 -9.51 -2.68
CA ARG A 88 9.20 -10.45 -1.56
C ARG A 88 10.17 -10.10 -0.44
N GLU A 89 11.35 -9.62 -0.78
CA GLU A 89 12.37 -9.24 0.21
C GLU A 89 11.94 -8.02 1.02
N ALA A 90 11.35 -7.02 0.37
CA ALA A 90 10.79 -5.83 1.02
C ALA A 90 9.73 -6.19 2.06
N TRP A 91 8.89 -7.21 1.77
CA TRP A 91 7.90 -7.69 2.72
C TRP A 91 8.54 -8.33 3.96
N TYR A 92 9.45 -9.28 3.77
CA TYR A 92 10.11 -9.96 4.89
C TYR A 92 10.97 -9.00 5.73
N GLU A 93 11.62 -8.03 5.09
CA GLU A 93 12.37 -6.99 5.79
C GLU A 93 11.46 -6.05 6.58
N ALA A 94 10.29 -5.69 6.02
CA ALA A 94 9.29 -4.92 6.74
C ALA A 94 8.78 -5.68 7.98
N GLU A 95 8.43 -6.96 7.84
CA GLU A 95 8.00 -7.80 8.98
C GLU A 95 9.06 -7.82 10.08
N ARG A 96 10.33 -8.02 9.73
CA ARG A 96 11.44 -7.99 10.70
C ARG A 96 11.55 -6.66 11.44
N ARG A 97 11.45 -5.55 10.72
CA ARG A 97 11.57 -4.19 11.32
C ARG A 97 10.41 -3.87 12.24
N ILE A 98 9.19 -4.17 11.81
CA ILE A 98 7.99 -3.93 12.62
C ILE A 98 8.00 -4.82 13.87
N ALA A 99 8.36 -6.10 13.75
CA ALA A 99 8.52 -6.98 14.90
C ALA A 99 9.59 -6.47 15.88
N GLY A 100 10.73 -5.96 15.37
CA GLY A 100 11.78 -5.35 16.18
C GLY A 100 11.30 -4.11 16.93
N HIS A 101 10.59 -3.20 16.26
CA HIS A 101 10.01 -2.01 16.91
C HIS A 101 8.98 -2.39 17.98
N LYS A 102 8.12 -3.39 17.71
CA LYS A 102 7.15 -3.89 18.68
C LYS A 102 7.84 -4.43 19.93
N ALA A 103 8.85 -5.28 19.76
CA ALA A 103 9.63 -5.83 20.87
C ALA A 103 10.33 -4.73 21.69
N GLN A 104 10.82 -3.67 21.03
CA GLN A 104 11.40 -2.51 21.71
C GLN A 104 10.35 -1.77 22.56
N LEU A 105 9.16 -1.52 22.02
CA LEU A 105 8.07 -0.85 22.75
C LEU A 105 7.59 -1.69 23.94
N GLU A 106 7.45 -3.00 23.78
CA GLU A 106 7.08 -3.93 24.85
C GLU A 106 8.13 -4.03 25.96
N ALA A 107 9.41 -3.78 25.64
CA ALA A 107 10.51 -3.77 26.59
C ALA A 107 10.63 -2.45 27.38
N ILE A 108 9.90 -1.39 27.01
CA ILE A 108 9.89 -0.13 27.77
C ILE A 108 9.08 -0.37 29.06
N PRO A 109 9.68 -0.24 30.26
CA PRO A 109 8.93 -0.34 31.49
C PRO A 109 7.87 0.75 31.52
N LEU A 110 6.61 0.39 31.77
CA LEU A 110 5.54 1.35 32.03
C LEU A 110 5.89 2.12 33.32
N GLN A 111 6.57 3.25 33.18
CA GLN A 111 6.70 4.20 34.28
C GLN A 111 5.38 4.95 34.41
N GLY A 112 4.51 4.51 35.32
CA GLY A 112 3.39 5.34 35.78
C GLY A 112 2.12 4.58 36.17
N GLU A 113 2.12 3.93 37.32
CA GLU A 113 0.96 3.90 38.22
C GLU A 113 1.50 4.08 39.65
N ASN A 114 1.41 5.32 40.16
CA ASN A 114 1.47 5.66 41.59
C ASN A 114 0.36 6.67 41.84
#